data_AF-A0A4V5PAJ1-F1
#
_entry.id   AF-A0A4V5PAJ1-F1
#
_cell.length_a   1.000
_cell.length_b   1.000
_cell.length_c   1.000
_cell.angle_alpha   90.00
_cell.angle_beta   90.00
_cell.angle_gamma   90.00
#
_symmetry.space_group_name_H-M   'P 1'
#
loop_
_entity.id
_entity.type
_entity.pdbx_description
1 polymer ?
#
loop_
_entity_poly.entity_id
_entity_poly.type
_entity_poly.pdbx_seq_one_letter_code
_entity_poly.pdbx_strand_id
1 'polypeptide(L)'
;MEISRCVLASCPGPHAIILVMQLGRYTEEEQKTVALIKAVFGEPAMKHMIILFTRKEELEDHSLSDFLRGADIRLRSILEECGDRCCTFSNRSTDRAEKEAQVRELVELIEKMVQNNQGAYFSDAIYKDTEEKLRKREEFLKKIYTDQN
;
A
#
# COMPACT_ATOMS: atom_id res chain seq x y z
N MET A 1 -17.43 0.23 9.87
CA MET A 1 -16.17 1.00 9.87
C MET A 1 -15.47 0.77 8.53
N GLU A 2 -14.78 1.77 8.00
CA GLU A 2 -14.15 1.71 6.68
C GLU A 2 -13.02 0.68 6.60
N ILE A 3 -12.31 0.42 7.71
CA ILE A 3 -11.28 -0.62 7.81
C ILE A 3 -11.85 -2.00 7.47
N SER A 4 -13.01 -2.37 8.02
CA SER A 4 -13.64 -3.67 7.73
C SER A 4 -14.02 -3.80 6.26
N ARG A 5 -14.45 -2.71 5.60
CA ARG A 5 -14.75 -2.70 4.17
C ARG A 5 -13.47 -2.85 3.34
N CYS A 6 -12.39 -2.18 3.75
CA CYS A 6 -11.08 -2.30 3.12
C CYS A 6 -10.57 -3.74 3.17
N VAL A 7 -10.61 -4.39 4.35
CA VAL A 7 -10.22 -5.80 4.51
C VAL A 7 -11.05 -6.70 3.59
N LEU A 8 -12.38 -6.56 3.60
CA LEU A 8 -13.27 -7.36 2.74
C LEU A 8 -12.96 -7.18 1.24
N ALA A 9 -12.67 -5.95 0.80
CA ALA A 9 -12.38 -5.64 -0.59
C ALA A 9 -10.98 -6.08 -1.03
N SER A 10 -10.06 -6.30 -0.08
CA SER A 10 -8.68 -6.69 -0.35
C SER A 10 -8.38 -8.15 -0.01
N CYS A 11 -9.37 -8.94 0.41
CA CYS A 11 -9.21 -10.39 0.63
C CYS A 11 -8.78 -11.10 -0.66
N PRO A 12 -7.87 -12.10 -0.59
CA PRO A 12 -7.31 -12.74 0.61
C PRO A 12 -6.21 -11.95 1.32
N GLY A 13 -5.77 -10.84 0.72
CA GLY A 13 -4.74 -9.96 1.26
C GLY A 13 -4.19 -8.99 0.20
N PRO A 14 -3.77 -7.77 0.56
CA PRO A 14 -3.16 -6.84 -0.39
C PRO A 14 -1.73 -7.27 -0.76
N HIS A 15 -1.37 -7.13 -2.03
CA HIS A 15 0.02 -7.26 -2.47
C HIS A 15 0.88 -6.09 -1.96
N ALA A 16 0.31 -4.89 -1.97
CA ALA A 16 0.93 -3.67 -1.52
C ALA A 16 -0.05 -2.78 -0.76
N ILE A 17 0.46 -2.11 0.27
CA ILE A 17 -0.20 -1.05 1.02
C ILE A 17 0.50 0.24 0.62
N ILE A 18 -0.23 1.18 0.00
CA ILE A 18 0.35 2.43 -0.48
C ILE A 18 0.02 3.54 0.51
N LEU A 19 1.04 4.07 1.18
CA LEU A 19 0.91 5.27 2.01
C LEU A 19 1.12 6.50 1.12
N VAL A 20 0.04 7.23 0.85
CA VAL A 20 0.06 8.42 -0.01
C VAL A 20 0.26 9.67 0.84
N MET A 21 1.32 10.44 0.55
CA MET A 21 1.64 11.67 1.27
C MET A 21 1.98 12.79 0.29
N GLN A 22 1.89 14.05 0.71
CA GLN A 22 2.41 15.16 -0.10
C GLN A 22 3.93 15.28 0.07
N LEU A 23 4.62 15.68 -0.99
CA LEU A 23 6.04 16.03 -0.91
C LEU A 23 6.27 17.06 0.22
N GLY A 24 7.34 16.88 0.99
CA GLY A 24 7.70 17.81 2.08
C GLY A 24 6.91 17.66 3.38
N ARG A 25 5.98 16.69 3.49
CA ARG A 25 5.12 16.56 4.68
C ARG A 25 5.08 15.13 5.21
N TYR A 26 5.42 14.99 6.50
CA TYR A 26 5.07 13.84 7.33
C TYR A 26 4.42 14.35 8.62
N THR A 27 3.11 14.59 8.53
CA THR A 27 2.25 15.20 9.53
C THR A 27 1.87 14.21 10.62
N GLU A 28 1.21 14.70 11.67
CA GLU A 28 0.65 13.86 12.72
C GLU A 28 -0.44 12.91 12.20
N GLU A 29 -1.16 13.28 11.14
CA GLU A 29 -2.22 12.45 10.57
C GLU A 29 -1.64 11.20 9.89
N GLU A 30 -0.54 11.38 9.15
CA GLU A 30 0.17 10.26 8.53
C GLU A 30 0.82 9.36 9.59
N GLN A 31 1.35 9.93 10.67
CA GLN A 31 1.85 9.16 11.82
C GLN A 31 0.74 8.35 12.50
N LYS A 32 -0.44 8.95 12.73
CA LYS A 32 -1.61 8.25 13.29
C LYS A 32 -2.08 7.13 12.36
N THR A 33 -2.03 7.34 11.05
CA THR A 33 -2.39 6.34 10.04
C THR A 33 -1.44 5.15 10.09
N VAL A 34 -0.12 5.40 10.11
CA VAL A 34 0.89 4.34 10.26
C VAL A 34 0.70 3.59 11.58
N ALA A 35 0.50 4.31 12.68
CA ALA A 35 0.26 3.70 13.99
C ALA A 35 -1.00 2.82 14.00
N LEU A 36 -2.06 3.25 13.33
CA LEU A 36 -3.29 2.48 13.18
C LEU A 36 -3.06 1.21 12.36
N ILE A 37 -2.33 1.30 11.23
CA ILE A 37 -1.99 0.13 10.41
C ILE A 37 -1.20 -0.88 11.24
N LYS A 38 -0.19 -0.43 11.99
CA LYS A 38 0.59 -1.30 12.89
C LYS A 38 -0.26 -1.90 14.01
N ALA A 39 -1.17 -1.14 14.59
CA ALA A 39 -2.05 -1.62 15.65
C ALA A 39 -3.04 -2.69 15.15
N VAL A 40 -3.52 -2.56 13.91
CA VAL A 40 -4.50 -3.49 13.32
C VAL A 40 -3.83 -4.72 12.70
N PHE A 41 -2.78 -4.51 11.91
CA PHE A 41 -2.17 -5.54 11.05
C PHE A 41 -0.78 -5.99 11.51
N GLY A 42 -0.23 -5.34 12.53
CA GLY A 42 1.11 -5.61 13.07
C GLY A 42 2.25 -5.02 12.23
N GLU A 43 3.45 -5.06 12.80
CA GLU A 43 4.69 -4.65 12.13
C GLU A 43 4.98 -5.37 10.79
N PRO A 44 4.58 -6.65 10.57
CA PRO A 44 4.78 -7.29 9.27
C PRO A 44 4.11 -6.58 8.09
N ALA A 45 3.06 -5.78 8.33
CA ALA A 45 2.40 -5.00 7.28
C ALA A 45 3.35 -3.98 6.62
N MET A 46 4.36 -3.50 7.35
CA MET A 46 5.36 -2.54 6.85
C MET A 46 6.22 -3.14 5.72
N LYS A 47 6.38 -4.47 5.70
CA LYS A 47 7.08 -5.18 4.61
C LYS A 47 6.36 -5.12 3.28
N HIS A 48 5.04 -4.89 3.30
CA HIS A 48 4.21 -4.71 2.12
C HIS A 48 3.85 -3.24 1.87
N MET A 49 4.45 -2.31 2.62
CA MET A 49 4.18 -0.88 2.50
C MET A 49 5.15 -0.20 1.52
N ILE A 50 4.61 0.70 0.71
CA ILE A 50 5.33 1.61 -0.19
C ILE A 50 4.85 3.03 0.09
N ILE A 51 5.79 3.97 0.16
CA ILE A 51 5.48 5.39 0.33
C ILE A 51 5.37 6.07 -1.04
N LEU A 52 4.23 6.67 -1.34
CA LEU A 52 3.99 7.41 -2.58
C LEU A 52 3.87 8.89 -2.27
N PHE A 53 4.84 9.68 -2.74
CA PHE A 53 4.81 11.12 -2.64
C PHE A 53 4.05 11.71 -3.82
N THR A 54 3.04 12.53 -3.53
CA THR A 54 2.29 13.29 -4.54
C THR A 54 2.92 14.67 -4.74
N ARG A 55 2.51 15.33 -5.82
CA ARG A 55 3.04 16.65 -6.25
C ARG A 55 4.49 16.59 -6.69
N LYS A 56 4.84 15.58 -7.48
CA LYS A 56 6.17 15.42 -8.06
C LYS A 56 6.66 16.68 -8.77
N GLU A 57 5.77 17.48 -9.35
CA GLU A 57 6.09 18.76 -9.97
C GLU A 57 6.74 19.78 -9.02
N GLU A 58 6.55 19.66 -7.71
CA GLU A 58 7.20 20.50 -6.69
C GLU A 58 8.68 20.11 -6.44
N LEU A 59 9.17 19.00 -7.02
CA LEU A 59 10.59 18.67 -7.02
C LEU A 59 11.41 19.50 -8.02
N GLU A 60 10.76 20.14 -9.00
CA GLU A 60 11.42 20.87 -10.09
C GLU A 60 12.55 20.02 -10.72
N ASP A 61 13.80 20.49 -10.69
CA ASP A 61 14.98 19.80 -11.22
C ASP A 61 15.67 18.87 -10.20
N HIS A 62 15.16 18.79 -8.96
CA HIS A 62 15.75 17.96 -7.92
C HIS A 62 15.26 16.50 -8.01
N SER A 63 16.15 15.56 -7.69
CA SER A 63 15.76 14.16 -7.57
C SER A 63 15.02 13.92 -6.25
N LEU A 64 14.19 12.87 -6.20
CA LEU A 64 13.59 12.40 -4.95
C LEU A 64 14.68 12.07 -3.90
N SER A 65 15.83 11.54 -4.33
CA SER A 65 16.96 11.25 -3.45
C SER A 65 17.52 12.51 -2.78
N ASP A 66 17.61 13.62 -3.52
CA ASP A 66 18.05 14.90 -2.97
C ASP A 66 17.05 15.46 -1.97
N PHE A 67 15.75 15.37 -2.27
CA PHE A 67 14.69 15.73 -1.33
C PHE A 67 14.77 14.91 -0.04
N LEU A 68 14.92 13.59 -0.16
CA LEU A 68 15.00 12.71 0.99
C LEU A 68 16.26 12.96 1.83
N ARG A 69 17.36 13.46 1.26
CA ARG A 69 18.56 13.84 2.03
C ARG A 69 18.26 14.88 3.11
N GLY A 70 17.31 15.77 2.86
CA GLY A 70 16.82 16.76 3.83
C GLY A 70 15.65 16.30 4.71
N ALA A 71 15.20 15.05 4.57
CA ALA A 71 14.07 14.53 5.34
C ALA A 71 14.34 14.52 6.85
N ASP A 72 13.32 14.83 7.64
CA ASP A 72 13.41 14.76 9.09
C ASP A 72 13.50 13.30 9.60
N ILE A 73 13.89 13.15 10.87
CA ILE A 73 14.07 11.84 11.52
C ILE A 73 12.80 10.98 11.44
N ARG A 74 11.61 11.58 11.50
CA ARG A 74 10.35 10.83 11.50
C ARG A 74 10.09 10.24 10.11
N LEU A 75 10.28 11.04 9.06
CA LEU A 75 10.16 10.58 7.68
C LEU A 75 11.23 9.52 7.34
N ARG A 76 12.46 9.70 7.85
CA ARG A 76 13.52 8.70 7.69
C ARG A 76 13.19 7.37 8.37
N SER A 77 12.70 7.41 9.61
CA SER A 77 12.29 6.20 10.34
C SER A 77 11.25 5.39 9.55
N ILE A 78 10.22 6.05 9.01
CA ILE A 78 9.17 5.33 8.28
C ILE A 78 9.65 4.80 6.92
N LEU A 79 10.59 5.50 6.25
CA LEU A 79 11.23 5.00 5.03
C LEU A 79 12.04 3.73 5.31
N GLU A 80 12.81 3.70 6.39
CA GLU A 80 13.61 2.54 6.79
C GLU A 80 12.73 1.34 7.16
N GLU A 81 11.63 1.56 7.89
CA GLU A 81 10.63 0.51 8.17
C GLU A 81 9.97 -0.02 6.90
N CYS A 82 9.76 0.86 5.92
CA CYS A 82 9.32 0.51 4.57
C CYS A 82 10.49 0.08 3.66
N GLY A 83 11.67 -0.26 4.19
CA GLY A 83 12.84 -0.69 3.43
C GLY A 83 13.18 0.18 2.22
N ASP A 84 13.12 1.49 2.41
CA ASP A 84 13.37 2.54 1.42
C ASP A 84 12.49 2.49 0.15
N ARG A 85 11.35 1.78 0.22
CA ARG A 85 10.40 1.68 -0.88
C ARG A 85 9.58 2.96 -0.99
N CYS A 86 9.96 3.84 -1.91
CA CYS A 86 9.18 5.03 -2.22
C CYS A 86 9.20 5.40 -3.71
N CYS A 87 8.20 6.15 -4.15
CA CYS A 87 8.13 6.73 -5.49
C CYS A 87 7.38 8.07 -5.47
N THR A 88 7.41 8.78 -6.59
CA THR A 88 6.75 10.10 -6.73
C THR A 88 5.74 10.11 -7.87
N PHE A 89 4.62 10.78 -7.66
CA PHE A 89 3.54 10.93 -8.63
C PHE A 89 3.17 12.40 -8.84
N SER A 90 3.12 12.83 -10.10
CA SER A 90 2.38 14.01 -10.53
C SER A 90 0.99 13.59 -10.99
N ASN A 91 -0.02 13.91 -10.17
CA ASN A 91 -1.43 13.71 -10.53
C ASN A 91 -1.94 14.82 -11.48
N ARG A 92 -1.15 15.89 -11.66
CA ARG A 92 -1.50 17.04 -12.52
C ARG A 92 -0.97 16.92 -13.94
N SER A 93 -0.05 16.00 -14.19
CA SER A 93 0.47 15.78 -15.54
C SER A 93 -0.70 15.53 -16.52
N THR A 94 -0.63 16.13 -17.70
CA THR A 94 -1.55 15.85 -18.81
C THR A 94 -0.90 14.93 -19.84
N ASP A 95 0.40 14.69 -19.74
CA ASP A 95 1.13 13.79 -20.61
C ASP A 95 0.82 12.33 -20.24
N ARG A 96 0.31 11.61 -21.23
CA ARG A 96 0.00 10.19 -21.10
C ARG A 96 1.25 9.35 -20.92
N ALA A 97 2.34 9.67 -21.62
CA ALA A 97 3.58 8.91 -21.53
C ALA A 97 4.18 9.01 -20.12
N GLU A 98 4.19 10.22 -19.54
CA GLU A 98 4.62 10.44 -18.17
C GLU A 98 3.75 9.69 -17.15
N LYS A 99 2.41 9.71 -17.30
CA LYS A 99 1.51 8.92 -16.45
C LYS A 99 1.81 7.43 -16.51
N GLU A 100 1.94 6.89 -17.72
CA GLU A 100 2.23 5.47 -17.92
C GLU A 100 3.60 5.09 -17.35
N ALA A 101 4.60 5.97 -17.46
CA ALA A 101 5.91 5.77 -16.85
C ALA A 101 5.85 5.72 -15.31
N GLN A 102 5.11 6.64 -14.67
CA GLN A 102 4.94 6.66 -13.20
C GLN A 102 4.18 5.43 -12.70
N VAL A 103 3.14 5.00 -13.42
CA VAL A 103 2.42 3.76 -13.10
C VAL A 103 3.34 2.56 -13.23
N ARG A 104 4.16 2.50 -14.29
CA ARG A 104 5.12 1.42 -14.50
C ARG A 104 6.14 1.35 -13.36
N GLU A 105 6.71 2.49 -12.96
CA GLU A 105 7.64 2.58 -11.83
C GLU A 105 7.02 2.02 -10.54
N LEU A 106 5.77 2.38 -10.25
CA LEU A 106 5.05 1.85 -9.09
C LEU A 106 4.83 0.34 -9.18
N VAL A 107 4.40 -0.17 -10.34
CA VAL A 107 4.16 -1.61 -10.54
C VAL A 107 5.45 -2.40 -10.41
N GLU A 108 6.55 -1.94 -11.01
CA GLU A 108 7.87 -2.58 -10.87
C GLU A 108 8.34 -2.59 -9.40
N LEU A 109 8.07 -1.52 -8.65
CA LEU A 109 8.39 -1.45 -7.22
C LEU A 109 7.56 -2.45 -6.40
N ILE A 110 6.26 -2.59 -6.71
CA ILE A 110 5.37 -3.58 -6.10
C ILE A 110 5.85 -5.00 -6.42
N GLU A 111 6.18 -5.29 -7.68
CA GLU A 111 6.65 -6.61 -8.11
C GLU A 111 7.95 -7.00 -7.40
N LYS A 112 8.93 -6.09 -7.34
CA LYS A 112 10.18 -6.31 -6.59
C LYS A 112 9.92 -6.56 -5.11
N MET A 113 9.03 -5.79 -4.50
CA MET A 113 8.65 -5.97 -3.10
C MET A 113 7.99 -7.33 -2.86
N VAL A 114 7.05 -7.74 -3.72
CA VAL A 114 6.38 -9.04 -3.63
C VAL A 114 7.38 -10.18 -3.81
N GLN A 115 8.31 -10.07 -4.76
CA GLN A 115 9.39 -11.06 -4.95
C GLN A 115 10.27 -11.18 -3.69
N ASN A 116 10.66 -10.05 -3.09
CA ASN A 116 11.42 -10.03 -1.83
C ASN A 116 10.64 -10.61 -0.66
N ASN A 117 9.30 -10.54 -0.69
CA ASN A 117 8.38 -11.17 0.25
C ASN A 117 7.95 -12.59 -0.19
N GLN A 118 8.83 -13.32 -0.90
CA GLN A 118 8.62 -14.72 -1.31
C GLN A 118 7.43 -14.95 -2.25
N GLY A 119 7.01 -13.92 -2.98
CA GLY A 119 5.88 -13.99 -3.91
C GLY A 119 4.51 -13.95 -3.23
N ALA A 120 4.44 -13.69 -1.91
CA ALA A 120 3.19 -13.71 -1.16
C ALA A 120 2.56 -12.31 -1.06
N TYR A 121 1.23 -12.27 -0.95
CA TYR A 121 0.49 -11.09 -0.46
C TYR A 121 0.51 -11.02 1.07
N PHE A 122 0.20 -9.84 1.62
CA PHE A 122 0.07 -9.69 3.07
C PHE A 122 -1.15 -10.47 3.58
N SER A 123 -0.96 -11.37 4.54
CA SER A 123 -2.07 -12.14 5.14
C SER A 123 -1.81 -12.40 6.63
N ASP A 124 -2.57 -11.72 7.48
CA ASP A 124 -2.55 -11.88 8.94
C ASP A 124 -3.77 -12.67 9.45
N ALA A 125 -3.99 -12.67 10.76
CA ALA A 125 -5.14 -13.35 11.36
C ALA A 125 -6.48 -12.78 10.90
N ILE A 126 -6.56 -11.46 10.68
CA ILE A 126 -7.79 -10.78 10.25
C ILE A 126 -8.14 -11.20 8.82
N TYR A 127 -7.15 -11.20 7.92
CA TYR A 127 -7.34 -11.63 6.54
C TYR A 127 -7.69 -13.11 6.44
N LYS A 128 -7.01 -13.99 7.19
CA LYS A 128 -7.31 -15.44 7.20
C LYS A 128 -8.72 -15.75 7.68
N ASP A 129 -9.16 -15.14 8.78
CA ASP A 129 -10.52 -15.32 9.31
C ASP A 129 -11.58 -14.79 8.33
N THR A 130 -11.30 -13.64 7.70
CA THR A 130 -12.22 -13.05 6.71
C THR A 130 -12.32 -13.92 5.46
N GLU A 131 -11.21 -14.42 4.94
CA GLU A 131 -11.16 -15.35 3.80
C GLU A 131 -11.93 -16.64 4.10
N GLU A 132 -11.75 -17.23 5.28
CA GLU A 132 -12.47 -18.45 5.69
C GLU A 132 -13.98 -18.23 5.72
N LYS A 133 -14.43 -17.09 6.28
CA LYS A 133 -15.84 -16.70 6.30
C LYS A 133 -16.41 -16.48 4.91
N LEU A 134 -15.66 -15.83 4.02
CA LEU A 134 -16.05 -15.61 2.63
C LEU A 134 -16.20 -16.95 1.89
N ARG A 135 -15.23 -17.86 2.04
CA ARG A 135 -15.27 -19.20 1.43
C ARG A 135 -16.47 -20.01 1.91
N LYS A 136 -16.72 -20.05 3.22
CA LYS A 136 -17.89 -20.73 3.81
C LYS A 136 -19.22 -20.20 3.26
N ARG A 137 -19.31 -18.87 3.10
CA ARG A 137 -20.51 -18.23 2.56
C ARG A 137 -20.70 -18.54 1.08
N GLU A 138 -19.62 -18.56 0.30
CA GLU A 138 -19.65 -18.93 -1.11
C GLU A 138 -20.10 -20.39 -1.30
N GLU A 139 -19.55 -21.31 -0.52
CA GLU A 139 -19.95 -22.74 -0.52
C GLU A 139 -21.43 -22.92 -0.16
N PHE A 140 -21.90 -22.19 0.86
CA PHE A 140 -23.32 -22.21 1.26
C PHE A 140 -24.24 -21.72 0.14
N LEU A 141 -23.89 -20.61 -0.52
CA LEU A 141 -24.66 -20.09 -1.64
C LEU A 141 -24.67 -21.05 -2.83
N LYS A 142 -23.53 -21.64 -3.18
CA LYS A 142 -23.43 -22.66 -4.25
C LYS A 142 -24.36 -23.85 -3.99
N LYS A 143 -24.46 -24.33 -2.75
CA LYS A 143 -25.40 -25.40 -2.37
C LYS A 143 -26.86 -24.99 -2.60
N ILE A 144 -27.26 -23.80 -2.12
CA ILE A 144 -28.64 -23.30 -2.35
C ILE A 144 -28.99 -23.26 -3.83
N TYR A 145 -28.09 -22.76 -4.69
CA TYR A 145 -28.36 -22.68 -6.12
C TYR A 145 -28.39 -24.06 -6.81
N THR A 146 -27.62 -25.02 -6.30
CA THR A 146 -27.58 -26.38 -6.88
C THR A 146 -28.79 -27.21 -6.43
N ASP A 147 -29.29 -27.00 -5.21
CA ASP A 147 -30.48 -27.68 -4.68
C ASP A 147 -31.81 -27.10 -5.23
N GLN A 148 -31.75 -25.95 -5.93
CA GLN A 148 -32.89 -25.29 -6.58
C GLN A 148 -33.00 -25.58 -8.09
N ASN A 149 -32.05 -26.30 -8.69
CA ASN A 149 -32.03 -26.74 -10.10
C ASN A 149 -32.10 -28.27 -10.20
#